data_AF-A0A7S2CMK4-F1
#
_entry.id   AF-A0A7S2CMK4-F1
#
_cell.length_a   1.000
_cell.length_b   1.000
_cell.length_c   1.000
_cell.angle_alpha   90.00
_cell.angle_beta   90.00
_cell.angle_gamma   90.00
#
_symmetry.space_group_name_H-M   'P 1'
#
loop_
_entity.id
_entity.type
_entity.pdbx_description
1 polymer ?
#
loop_
_entity_poly.entity_id
_entity_poly.type
_entity_poly.pdbx_seq_one_letter_code
_entity_poly.pdbx_strand_id
1 'polypeptide(L)'
;RSQRAMAPEHLKGGTARYFARGKNVAPSAEDFQVTVQRKQRLKPYDSALRKFRYHDALDSALTSRNPVVVVTVLEEMMHRGGLSIALSGRDEAALEPLLSFLARYTTNPRYAPLLIDVCSVVFGLYTPVLGQSEAIDELFTKLSKTVKTELTAQKKMLEVVGCLDAVMSSERNVTTDTAGAGVDAAT
;
A
#
# COMPACT_ATOMS: atom_id res chain seq x y z
N ARG A 1 21.55 47.59 54.62
CA ARG A 1 20.89 47.81 53.29
C ARG A 1 19.67 46.89 53.26
N SER A 2 18.49 47.47 53.45
CA SER A 2 17.25 46.74 53.75
C SER A 2 16.81 45.86 52.58
N GLN A 3 16.64 44.55 52.82
CA GLN A 3 15.95 43.66 51.88
C GLN A 3 14.47 44.05 51.87
N ARG A 4 14.04 44.70 50.80
CA ARG A 4 12.64 45.06 50.59
C ARG A 4 11.91 43.81 50.11
N ALA A 5 11.30 43.06 51.02
CA ALA A 5 10.41 41.95 50.69
C ALA A 5 9.26 42.50 49.83
N MET A 6 9.24 42.12 48.56
CA MET A 6 8.23 42.53 47.58
C MET A 6 6.92 41.78 47.90
N ALA A 7 5.82 42.53 48.05
CA ALA A 7 4.49 41.96 48.31
C ALA A 7 4.07 40.99 47.17
N PRO A 8 3.24 39.96 47.44
CA PRO A 8 2.81 39.02 46.40
C PRO A 8 1.99 39.75 45.34
N GLU A 9 2.59 39.98 44.18
CA GLU A 9 1.93 40.58 43.02
C GLU A 9 0.87 39.60 42.49
N HIS A 10 -0.40 39.91 42.72
CA HIS A 10 -1.53 39.13 42.20
C HIS A 10 -1.59 39.28 40.68
N LEU A 11 -0.98 38.34 39.96
CA LEU A 11 -1.02 38.28 38.50
C LEU A 11 -2.47 38.16 38.02
N LYS A 12 -2.95 39.16 37.27
CA LYS A 12 -4.27 39.15 36.64
C LYS A 12 -4.31 38.11 35.50
N GLY A 13 -5.33 37.26 35.52
CA GLY A 13 -5.62 36.31 34.44
C GLY A 13 -5.76 37.02 33.08
N GLY A 14 -5.34 36.35 32.01
CA GLY A 14 -5.39 36.89 30.64
C GLY A 14 -4.18 37.71 30.20
N THR A 15 -3.27 38.07 31.11
CA THR A 15 -2.01 38.74 30.75
C THR A 15 -0.91 37.74 30.39
N ALA A 16 -0.01 38.11 29.47
CA ALA A 16 1.10 37.25 29.07
C ALA A 16 1.98 36.81 30.26
N ARG A 17 2.14 37.67 31.29
CA ARG A 17 2.86 37.32 32.53
C ARG A 17 2.17 36.24 33.34
N TYR A 18 0.83 36.21 33.35
CA TYR A 18 0.06 35.15 34.01
C TYR A 18 0.31 33.79 33.35
N PHE A 19 0.31 33.72 32.01
CA PHE A 19 0.61 32.48 31.27
C PHE A 19 2.09 32.11 31.23
N ALA A 20 2.98 33.04 31.55
CA ALA A 20 4.42 32.79 31.66
C ALA A 20 4.85 32.36 33.08
N ARG A 21 3.96 32.48 34.07
CA ARG A 21 4.20 32.01 35.44
C ARG A 21 4.47 30.50 35.42
N GLY A 22 5.52 30.07 36.12
CA GLY A 22 5.85 28.64 36.26
C GLY A 22 6.72 28.06 35.14
N LYS A 23 6.94 28.77 34.02
CA LYS A 23 7.76 28.28 32.90
C LYS A 23 9.23 28.06 33.25
N ASN A 24 9.75 28.77 34.25
CA ASN A 24 11.15 28.68 34.69
C ASN A 24 11.31 27.94 36.03
N VAL A 25 10.29 27.21 36.49
CA VAL A 25 10.42 26.40 37.72
C VAL A 25 11.12 25.10 37.34
N ALA A 26 12.32 24.90 37.89
CA ALA A 26 13.02 23.63 37.76
C ALA A 26 12.28 22.56 38.59
N PRO A 27 12.02 21.37 38.04
CA PRO A 27 11.35 20.29 38.78
C PRO A 27 12.21 19.83 39.96
N SER A 28 11.56 19.55 41.08
CA SER A 28 12.18 18.90 42.25
C SER A 28 12.44 17.42 41.96
N ALA A 29 13.32 16.78 42.74
CA ALA A 29 13.66 15.36 42.59
C ALA A 29 12.46 14.42 42.83
N GLU A 30 11.40 14.89 43.48
CA GLU A 30 10.17 14.13 43.77
C GLU A 30 9.04 14.43 42.77
N ASP A 31 9.26 15.32 41.80
CA ASP A 31 8.22 15.72 40.85
C ASP A 31 8.06 14.71 39.70
N PHE A 32 6.81 14.32 39.42
CA PHE A 32 6.48 13.48 38.28
C PHE A 32 6.52 14.28 36.97
N GLN A 33 7.56 14.07 36.17
CA GLN A 33 7.70 14.69 34.86
C GLN A 33 6.90 13.94 33.79
N VAL A 34 5.81 14.54 33.30
CA VAL A 34 5.11 14.04 32.10
C VAL A 34 5.98 14.32 30.88
N THR A 35 6.56 13.26 30.30
CA THR A 35 7.21 13.38 29.00
C THR A 35 6.16 13.70 27.95
N VAL A 36 6.24 14.89 27.35
CA VAL A 36 5.39 15.23 26.21
C VAL A 36 5.79 14.31 25.06
N GLN A 37 4.97 13.29 24.79
CA GLN A 37 5.12 12.40 23.64
C GLN A 37 5.14 13.25 22.37
N ARG A 38 6.31 13.40 21.74
CA ARG A 38 6.44 14.16 20.49
C ARG A 38 5.64 13.44 19.42
N LYS A 39 4.64 14.12 18.87
CA LYS A 39 3.85 13.60 17.75
C LYS A 39 4.78 13.27 16.58
N GLN A 40 4.80 12.01 16.17
CA GLN A 40 5.61 11.56 15.05
C GLN A 40 5.23 12.33 13.79
N ARG A 41 6.23 12.82 13.05
CA ARG A 41 5.99 13.53 11.78
C ARG A 41 5.47 12.50 10.78
N LEU A 42 4.19 12.61 10.42
CA LEU A 42 3.61 11.79 9.36
C LEU A 42 4.34 12.08 8.05
N LYS A 43 4.54 11.03 7.25
CA LYS A 43 5.04 11.18 5.89
C LYS A 43 4.02 11.94 5.03
N PRO A 44 4.44 12.58 3.94
CA PRO A 44 3.55 13.40 3.11
C PRO A 44 2.34 12.61 2.61
N TYR A 45 2.55 11.38 2.13
CA TYR A 45 1.47 10.49 1.68
C TYR A 45 0.53 10.07 2.82
N ASP A 46 1.04 9.80 4.03
CA ASP A 46 0.20 9.49 5.20
C ASP A 46 -0.66 10.69 5.64
N SER A 47 -0.09 11.90 5.57
CA SER A 47 -0.81 13.13 5.87
C SER A 47 -1.94 13.38 4.87
N ALA A 48 -1.70 13.11 3.58
CA ALA A 48 -2.67 13.25 2.51
C ALA A 48 -3.81 12.22 2.64
N LEU A 49 -3.49 10.95 2.92
CA LEU A 49 -4.49 9.91 3.21
C LEU A 49 -5.37 10.28 4.40
N ARG A 50 -4.78 10.82 5.48
CA ARG A 50 -5.54 11.27 6.67
C ARG A 50 -6.50 12.44 6.37
N LYS A 51 -6.20 13.24 5.35
CA LYS A 51 -7.01 14.39 4.92
C LYS A 51 -7.93 14.04 3.75
N PHE A 52 -8.06 12.77 3.36
CA PHE A 52 -8.86 12.32 2.21
C PHE A 52 -8.43 12.95 0.87
N ARG A 53 -7.16 13.37 0.76
CA ARG A 53 -6.59 13.92 -0.49
C ARG A 53 -5.93 12.80 -1.26
N TYR A 54 -6.73 12.04 -2.01
CA TYR A 54 -6.25 10.82 -2.65
C TYR A 54 -5.33 11.07 -3.84
N HIS A 55 -5.54 12.13 -4.63
CA HIS A 55 -4.62 12.51 -5.72
C HIS A 55 -3.22 12.82 -5.17
N ASP A 56 -3.13 13.78 -4.23
CA ASP A 56 -1.88 14.17 -3.56
C ASP A 56 -1.15 12.98 -2.92
N ALA A 57 -1.91 12.07 -2.30
CA ALA A 57 -1.37 10.87 -1.66
C ALA A 57 -0.71 9.92 -2.68
N LEU A 58 -1.37 9.69 -3.83
CA LEU A 58 -0.87 8.82 -4.88
C LEU A 58 0.37 9.43 -5.54
N ASP A 59 0.35 10.73 -5.84
CA ASP A 59 1.50 11.41 -6.46
C ASP A 59 2.71 11.47 -5.52
N SER A 60 2.48 11.71 -4.22
CA SER A 60 3.53 11.63 -3.21
C SER A 60 4.10 10.22 -3.07
N ALA A 61 3.27 9.18 -3.23
CA ALA A 61 3.72 7.79 -3.17
C ALA A 61 4.56 7.44 -4.41
N LEU A 62 4.10 7.80 -5.61
CA LEU A 62 4.82 7.58 -6.87
C LEU A 62 6.16 8.31 -6.90
N THR A 63 6.22 9.52 -6.33
CA THR A 63 7.47 10.30 -6.18
C THR A 63 8.50 9.59 -5.30
N SER A 64 8.06 8.79 -4.31
CA SER A 64 8.99 8.06 -3.43
C SER A 64 9.80 6.98 -4.17
N ARG A 65 9.34 6.55 -5.36
CA ARG A 65 9.90 5.47 -6.19
C ARG A 65 10.11 4.13 -5.46
N ASN A 66 9.58 3.99 -4.24
CA ASN A 66 9.65 2.77 -3.46
C ASN A 66 8.38 1.94 -3.72
N PRO A 67 8.49 0.75 -4.34
CA PRO A 67 7.31 -0.04 -4.69
C PRO A 67 6.51 -0.49 -3.47
N VAL A 68 7.17 -0.75 -2.34
CA VAL A 68 6.47 -1.10 -1.10
C VAL A 68 5.58 0.05 -0.66
N VAL A 69 6.09 1.28 -0.70
CA VAL A 69 5.32 2.47 -0.32
C VAL A 69 4.13 2.67 -1.26
N VAL A 70 4.36 2.61 -2.57
CA VAL A 70 3.28 2.77 -3.57
C VAL A 70 2.18 1.73 -3.37
N VAL A 71 2.56 0.46 -3.23
CA VAL A 71 1.59 -0.63 -3.01
C VAL A 71 0.83 -0.43 -1.71
N THR A 72 1.49 -0.09 -0.61
CA THR A 72 0.80 0.16 0.67
C THR A 72 -0.18 1.33 0.59
N VAL A 73 0.15 2.38 -0.16
CA VAL A 73 -0.76 3.52 -0.34
C VAL A 73 -1.96 3.13 -1.21
N LEU A 74 -1.75 2.34 -2.27
CA LEU A 74 -2.84 1.81 -3.12
C LEU A 74 -3.76 0.85 -2.34
N GLU A 75 -3.19 0.01 -1.47
CA GLU A 75 -3.93 -0.89 -0.58
C GLU A 75 -4.82 -0.12 0.40
N GLU A 76 -4.25 0.89 1.05
CA GLU A 76 -4.99 1.79 1.95
C GLU A 76 -6.11 2.55 1.22
N MET A 77 -5.88 2.99 -0.02
CA MET A 77 -6.91 3.62 -0.83
C MET A 77 -8.04 2.66 -1.19
N MET A 78 -7.72 1.41 -1.51
CA MET A 78 -8.69 0.38 -1.83
C MET A 78 -9.56 0.05 -0.61
N HIS A 79 -8.96 -0.16 0.57
CA HIS A 79 -9.69 -0.42 1.81
C HIS A 79 -10.62 0.72 2.23
N ARG A 80 -10.28 1.96 1.89
CA ARG A 80 -11.08 3.16 2.21
C ARG A 80 -12.10 3.52 1.13
N GLY A 81 -12.16 2.77 0.02
CA GLY A 81 -12.99 3.11 -1.14
C GLY A 81 -12.56 4.39 -1.87
N GLY A 82 -11.33 4.86 -1.65
CA GLY A 82 -10.79 6.08 -2.25
C GLY A 82 -10.03 5.86 -3.57
N LEU A 83 -9.88 4.61 -4.02
CA LEU A 83 -9.10 4.27 -5.20
C LEU A 83 -9.69 4.88 -6.49
N SER A 84 -11.00 4.79 -6.68
CA SER A 84 -11.69 5.38 -7.83
C SER A 84 -11.54 6.91 -7.88
N ILE A 85 -11.54 7.56 -6.71
CA ILE A 85 -11.30 9.00 -6.59
C ILE A 85 -9.85 9.33 -6.92
N ALA A 86 -8.88 8.56 -6.42
CA ALA A 86 -7.45 8.79 -6.69
C ALA A 86 -7.11 8.71 -8.19
N LEU A 87 -7.80 7.83 -8.90
CA LEU A 87 -7.54 7.47 -10.29
C LEU A 87 -8.35 8.28 -11.30
N SER A 88 -9.50 8.86 -10.92
CA SER A 88 -10.34 9.62 -11.84
C SER A 88 -9.76 10.99 -12.18
N GLY A 89 -10.09 11.52 -13.37
CA GLY A 89 -9.76 12.90 -13.75
C GLY A 89 -8.27 13.25 -13.71
N ARG A 90 -7.37 12.28 -13.96
CA ARG A 90 -5.94 12.54 -14.04
C ARG A 90 -5.56 12.95 -15.46
N ASP A 91 -4.66 13.93 -15.55
CA ASP A 91 -4.02 14.32 -16.79
C ASP A 91 -3.01 13.24 -17.26
N GLU A 92 -2.68 13.28 -18.55
CA GLU A 92 -1.70 12.39 -19.19
C GLU A 92 -0.38 12.27 -18.42
N ALA A 93 0.21 13.40 -18.05
CA ALA A 93 1.49 13.45 -17.33
C ALA A 93 1.41 12.84 -15.91
N ALA A 94 0.24 12.91 -15.27
CA ALA A 94 0.01 12.30 -13.95
C ALA A 94 -0.35 10.81 -14.06
N LEU A 95 -0.82 10.36 -15.22
CA LEU A 95 -1.19 8.98 -15.49
C LEU A 95 0.02 8.13 -15.91
N GLU A 96 0.97 8.72 -16.65
CA GLU A 96 2.21 8.08 -17.10
C GLU A 96 2.99 7.33 -15.98
N PRO A 97 3.33 7.96 -14.83
CA PRO A 97 4.09 7.28 -13.78
C PRO A 97 3.32 6.12 -13.14
N LEU A 98 1.98 6.22 -13.09
CA LEU A 98 1.14 5.14 -12.59
C LEU A 98 1.12 3.96 -13.56
N LEU A 99 0.87 4.19 -14.84
CA LEU A 99 0.85 3.12 -15.86
C LEU A 99 2.22 2.44 -15.98
N SER A 100 3.30 3.23 -15.93
CA SER A 100 4.66 2.71 -15.92
C SER A 100 4.94 1.84 -14.68
N PHE A 101 4.42 2.24 -13.51
CA PHE A 101 4.51 1.45 -12.29
C PHE A 101 3.75 0.12 -12.43
N LEU A 102 2.50 0.16 -12.89
CA LEU A 102 1.68 -1.03 -13.13
C LEU A 102 2.37 -1.99 -14.10
N ALA A 103 2.77 -1.50 -15.28
CA ALA A 103 3.42 -2.33 -16.30
C ALA A 103 4.71 -3.01 -15.81
N ARG A 104 5.40 -2.40 -14.85
CA ARG A 104 6.63 -2.95 -14.26
C ARG A 104 6.38 -3.96 -13.13
N TYR A 105 5.38 -3.72 -12.28
CA TYR A 105 5.20 -4.48 -11.04
C TYR A 105 4.05 -5.50 -11.08
N THR A 106 3.18 -5.48 -12.10
CA THR A 106 2.11 -6.48 -12.25
C THR A 106 2.65 -7.90 -12.47
N THR A 107 3.89 -8.06 -12.96
CA THR A 107 4.57 -9.37 -13.08
C THR A 107 5.12 -9.88 -11.77
N ASN A 108 5.17 -9.06 -10.72
CA ASN A 108 5.66 -9.49 -9.42
C ASN A 108 4.54 -10.20 -8.65
N PRO A 109 4.66 -11.51 -8.33
CA PRO A 109 3.60 -12.28 -7.69
C PRO A 109 3.21 -11.74 -6.31
N ARG A 110 4.12 -11.02 -5.62
CA ARG A 110 3.84 -10.40 -4.32
C ARG A 110 2.81 -9.27 -4.41
N TYR A 111 2.82 -8.53 -5.52
CA TYR A 111 1.99 -7.34 -5.72
C TYR A 111 0.86 -7.58 -6.73
N ALA A 112 0.94 -8.66 -7.51
CA ALA A 112 0.04 -8.95 -8.61
C ALA A 112 -1.45 -8.88 -8.23
N PRO A 113 -1.95 -9.49 -7.12
CA PRO A 113 -3.39 -9.48 -6.82
C PRO A 113 -3.94 -8.04 -6.71
N LEU A 114 -3.28 -7.22 -5.90
CA LEU A 114 -3.67 -5.82 -5.70
C LEU A 114 -3.50 -4.99 -6.98
N LEU A 115 -2.41 -5.17 -7.72
CA LEU A 115 -2.17 -4.39 -8.93
C LEU A 115 -3.11 -4.78 -10.07
N ILE A 116 -3.58 -6.03 -10.14
CA ILE A 116 -4.60 -6.46 -11.11
C ILE A 116 -5.94 -5.76 -10.83
N ASP A 117 -6.33 -5.64 -9.56
CA ASP A 117 -7.54 -4.91 -9.18
C ASP A 117 -7.42 -3.42 -9.54
N VAL A 118 -6.27 -2.81 -9.26
CA VAL A 118 -5.99 -1.42 -9.67
C VAL A 118 -6.03 -1.28 -11.19
N CYS A 119 -5.39 -2.17 -11.94
CA CYS A 119 -5.44 -2.18 -13.41
C CYS A 119 -6.89 -2.24 -13.90
N SER A 120 -7.73 -3.09 -13.31
CA SER A 120 -9.15 -3.23 -13.69
C SER A 120 -9.91 -1.91 -13.52
N VAL A 121 -9.68 -1.17 -12.44
CA VAL A 121 -10.27 0.15 -12.22
C VAL A 121 -9.73 1.18 -13.24
N VAL A 122 -8.41 1.18 -13.50
CA VAL A 122 -7.80 2.08 -14.49
C VAL A 122 -8.38 1.82 -15.88
N PHE A 123 -8.45 0.56 -16.32
CA PHE A 123 -9.07 0.22 -17.60
C PHE A 123 -10.54 0.66 -17.64
N GLY A 124 -11.32 0.41 -16.58
CA GLY A 124 -12.72 0.84 -16.52
C GLY A 124 -12.91 2.36 -16.65
N LEU A 125 -12.03 3.16 -16.06
CA LEU A 125 -12.10 4.63 -16.11
C LEU A 125 -11.63 5.23 -17.44
N TYR A 126 -10.57 4.68 -18.02
CA TYR A 126 -9.88 5.30 -19.17
C TYR A 126 -10.18 4.64 -20.51
N THR A 127 -10.87 3.50 -20.57
CA THR A 127 -11.35 2.89 -21.82
C THR A 127 -12.05 3.87 -22.78
N PRO A 128 -12.98 4.75 -22.33
CA PRO A 128 -13.64 5.70 -23.24
C PRO A 128 -12.72 6.82 -23.76
N VAL A 129 -11.56 7.02 -23.14
CA VAL A 129 -10.59 8.08 -23.46
C VAL A 129 -9.41 7.53 -24.30
N LEU A 130 -9.32 6.20 -24.47
CA LEU A 130 -8.31 5.57 -25.31
C LEU A 130 -8.42 6.07 -26.76
N GLY A 131 -7.28 6.33 -27.41
CA GLY A 131 -7.23 6.89 -28.77
C GLY A 131 -7.05 8.42 -28.83
N GLN A 132 -7.07 9.12 -27.69
CA GLN A 132 -6.86 10.58 -27.65
C GLN A 132 -5.38 10.97 -27.58
N SER A 133 -4.52 10.10 -27.03
CA SER A 133 -3.07 10.30 -26.99
C SER A 133 -2.33 9.00 -27.28
N GLU A 134 -1.43 9.07 -28.26
CA GLU A 134 -0.58 7.96 -28.68
C GLU A 134 0.35 7.47 -27.55
N ALA A 135 0.89 8.38 -26.73
CA ALA A 135 1.84 8.02 -25.67
C ALA A 135 1.16 7.19 -24.55
N ILE A 136 -0.06 7.56 -24.18
CA ILE A 136 -0.86 6.81 -23.19
C ILE A 136 -1.28 5.44 -23.78
N ASP A 137 -1.70 5.41 -25.03
CA ASP A 137 -2.13 4.19 -25.71
C ASP A 137 -0.98 3.17 -25.82
N GLU A 138 0.25 3.62 -26.09
CA GLU A 138 1.44 2.78 -26.04
C GLU A 138 1.66 2.14 -24.65
N LEU A 139 1.44 2.89 -23.57
CA LEU A 139 1.57 2.37 -22.20
C LEU A 139 0.47 1.36 -21.87
N PHE A 140 -0.77 1.62 -22.28
CA PHE A 140 -1.87 0.67 -22.09
C PHE A 140 -1.69 -0.61 -22.89
N THR A 141 -1.23 -0.50 -24.13
CA THR A 141 -0.93 -1.68 -24.96
C THR A 141 0.24 -2.47 -24.38
N LYS A 142 1.27 -1.81 -23.87
CA LYS A 142 2.38 -2.45 -23.15
C LYS A 142 1.89 -3.19 -21.91
N LEU A 143 1.11 -2.53 -21.05
CA LEU A 143 0.52 -3.15 -19.86
C LEU A 143 -0.33 -4.37 -20.22
N SER A 144 -1.20 -4.25 -21.23
CA SER A 144 -2.06 -5.34 -21.70
C SER A 144 -1.24 -6.52 -22.25
N LYS A 145 -0.16 -6.24 -23.00
CA LYS A 145 0.75 -7.28 -23.49
C LYS A 145 1.42 -8.00 -22.33
N THR A 146 1.94 -7.26 -21.34
CA THR A 146 2.59 -7.84 -20.15
C THR A 146 1.64 -8.74 -19.36
N VAL A 147 0.39 -8.32 -19.15
CA VAL A 147 -0.61 -9.15 -18.48
C VAL A 147 -0.93 -10.41 -19.29
N LYS A 148 -1.09 -10.30 -20.62
CA LYS A 148 -1.33 -11.46 -21.50
C LYS A 148 -0.18 -12.46 -21.49
N THR A 149 1.07 -11.97 -21.51
CA THR A 149 2.25 -12.84 -21.44
C THR A 149 2.31 -13.58 -20.11
N GLU A 150 2.01 -12.88 -19.01
CA GLU A 150 1.99 -13.46 -17.67
C GLU A 150 0.89 -14.54 -17.54
N LEU A 151 -0.33 -14.26 -18.01
CA LEU A 151 -1.41 -15.25 -18.04
C LEU A 151 -1.06 -16.49 -18.86
N THR A 152 -0.36 -16.31 -19.99
CA THR A 152 0.08 -17.43 -20.83
C THR A 152 1.14 -18.26 -20.12
N ALA A 153 2.08 -17.62 -19.42
CA ALA A 153 3.10 -18.30 -18.62
C ALA A 153 2.47 -19.09 -17.47
N GLN A 154 1.52 -18.50 -16.75
CA GLN A 154 0.79 -19.15 -15.66
C GLN A 154 -0.02 -20.36 -16.15
N LYS A 155 -0.70 -20.26 -17.29
CA LYS A 155 -1.42 -21.40 -17.89
C LYS A 155 -0.49 -22.58 -18.20
N LYS A 156 0.65 -22.31 -18.84
CA LYS A 156 1.66 -23.33 -19.14
C LYS A 156 2.23 -23.97 -17.87
N MET A 157 2.44 -23.17 -16.82
CA MET A 157 2.91 -23.69 -15.53
C MET A 157 1.87 -24.63 -14.92
N LEU A 158 0.58 -24.27 -14.97
CA LEU A 158 -0.52 -25.11 -14.50
C LEU A 158 -0.64 -26.41 -15.30
N GLU A 159 -0.45 -26.36 -16.62
CA GLU A 159 -0.41 -27.57 -17.48
C GLU A 159 0.69 -28.54 -17.03
N VAL A 160 1.91 -28.03 -16.78
CA VAL A 160 3.03 -28.85 -16.31
C VAL A 160 2.77 -29.44 -14.92
N VAL A 161 2.18 -28.65 -14.00
CA VAL A 161 1.76 -29.15 -12.68
C VAL A 161 0.73 -30.26 -12.81
N GLY A 162 -0.27 -30.11 -13.67
CA GLY A 162 -1.26 -31.15 -13.93
C GLY A 162 -0.66 -32.44 -14.51
N CYS A 163 0.31 -32.33 -15.41
CA CYS A 163 1.04 -33.50 -15.91
C CYS A 163 1.84 -34.19 -14.81
N LEU A 164 2.51 -33.42 -13.94
CA LEU A 164 3.26 -33.98 -12.80
C LEU A 164 2.32 -34.70 -11.83
N ASP A 165 1.19 -34.09 -11.50
CA ASP A 165 0.18 -34.68 -10.61
C ASP A 165 -0.37 -35.99 -11.19
N ALA A 166 -0.57 -36.08 -12.50
CA ALA A 166 -1.00 -37.30 -13.17
C ALA A 166 0.05 -38.43 -13.00
N VAL A 167 1.33 -38.14 -13.23
CA VAL A 167 2.43 -39.11 -13.07
C VAL A 167 2.56 -39.54 -11.60
N MET A 168 2.54 -38.61 -10.66
CA MET A 168 2.64 -38.91 -9.23
C MET A 168 1.41 -39.68 -8.70
N SER A 169 0.26 -39.52 -9.35
CA SER A 169 -0.94 -40.27 -9.03
C SER A 169 -0.92 -41.68 -9.62
N SER A 170 -0.38 -41.86 -10.83
CA SER A 170 -0.20 -43.20 -11.41
C SER A 170 0.77 -44.06 -10.59
N GLU A 171 1.88 -43.49 -10.10
CA GLU A 171 2.84 -44.20 -9.24
C GLU A 171 2.17 -44.71 -7.94
N ARG A 172 1.31 -43.89 -7.32
CA ARG A 172 0.57 -44.30 -6.11
C ARG A 172 -0.37 -45.48 -6.37
N ASN A 173 -1.03 -45.51 -7.52
CA ASN A 173 -1.95 -46.60 -7.88
C ASN A 173 -1.22 -47.94 -8.10
N VAL A 174 0.01 -47.92 -8.63
CA VAL A 174 0.82 -49.14 -8.83
C VAL A 174 1.16 -49.82 -7.49
N THR A 175 1.40 -49.05 -6.44
CA THR A 175 1.71 -49.59 -5.11
C THR A 175 0.52 -50.21 -4.38
N THR A 176 -0.72 -49.83 -4.73
CA THR A 176 -1.92 -50.41 -4.10
C THR A 176 -2.37 -51.72 -4.74
N ASP A 177 -2.10 -51.95 -6.03
CA ASP A 177 -2.46 -53.21 -6.72
C ASP A 177 -1.61 -54.40 -6.25
N THR A 178 -0.36 -54.17 -5.83
CA THR A 178 0.51 -55.23 -5.32
C THR A 178 0.18 -55.67 -3.89
N ALA A 179 -0.54 -54.85 -3.12
CA ALA A 179 -1.03 -55.21 -1.79
C ALA A 179 -2.38 -55.96 -1.83
N GLY A 180 -3.16 -55.82 -2.90
CA GLY A 180 -4.48 -56.46 -3.06
C GLY A 180 -4.45 -57.89 -3.65
N ALA A 181 -3.41 -58.25 -4.40
CA ALA A 181 -3.34 -59.55 -5.10
C ALA A 181 -3.01 -60.76 -4.19
N GLY A 182 -2.82 -60.57 -2.88
CA GLY A 182 -2.40 -61.62 -1.94
C GLY A 182 -3.50 -62.26 -1.08
N VAL A 183 -4.75 -61.81 -1.14
CA VAL A 183 -5.80 -62.23 -0.18
C VAL A 183 -6.82 -63.23 -0.75
N ASP A 184 -6.92 -63.39 -2.08
CA ASP A 184 -7.99 -64.21 -2.70
C ASP A 184 -7.61 -65.67 -3.04
N ALA A 185 -6.51 -66.20 -2.51
CA ALA A 185 -6.03 -67.57 -2.82
C ALA A 185 -6.16 -68.59 -1.68
N ALA A 186 -6.96 -68.32 -0.64
CA ALA A 186 -7.18 -69.25 0.48
C ALA A 186 -8.68 -69.38 0.84
N THR A 187 -9.41 -70.18 0.06
CA THR A 187 -10.65 -70.87 0.45
C THR A 187 -10.69 -72.18 -0.32
#